data_AF-A0A3M6UWE4-F1
#
_entry.id   AF-A0A3M6UWE4-F1
#
_cell.length_a   1.000
_cell.length_b   1.000
_cell.length_c   1.000
_cell.angle_alpha   90.00
_cell.angle_beta   90.00
_cell.angle_gamma   90.00
#
_symmetry.space_group_name_H-M   'P 1'
#
loop_
_entity.id
_entity.type
_entity.pdbx_description
1 polymer ?
#
loop_
_entity_poly.entity_id
_entity_poly.type
_entity_poly.pdbx_seq_one_letter_code
_entity_poly.pdbx_strand_id
1 'polypeptide(L)'
;MDRSGIELAYVVSLAPSFFEREQTLSVGKDPCSSYKKLTESDRERKFTQDKGKSDAADLKPKKWYRFTDDAGFKLANRLKKNECVAGPACGAMYPGFMLGANPKNIGKTVKKKVCFDEGNNCCAKKVFVKVKRCPQDFLIYQLPAAPSGSYRYCGSKRREKPSEAPPINIGEDKDHPGKSCKVIKEQNSHGGSGLYWINPSGGKAFRAYCDQETDGGGWTLVYSYTFTNYPNFADGSNAVTPRPSWPAEGEIPISTKVPLKETQLGAMNFKFWKQIGNEFMVKSNINHWIACKEGIGSLVDYKAGSLSCKVIKNIATVCPNVAPDEIRILTKESSSNYGPHLYYSKSTTELKTYYYWESSTQTGNWPTHDPCGKNGLFHVRNVVNPHGNIFIR
;
A
#
# COMPACT_ATOMS: atom_id res chain seq x y z
N MET A 1 17.36 2.04 68.16
CA MET A 1 18.81 1.95 68.45
C MET A 1 19.49 2.43 67.18
N ASP A 2 19.65 3.75 67.08
CA ASP A 2 20.87 4.50 67.44
C ASP A 2 21.97 4.30 66.37
N ARG A 3 22.63 5.32 65.79
CA ARG A 3 22.80 6.72 66.23
C ARG A 3 23.52 7.53 65.12
N SER A 4 23.19 8.83 65.00
CA SER A 4 24.05 9.99 64.66
C SER A 4 24.94 9.97 63.39
N GLY A 5 24.93 10.91 62.44
CA GLY A 5 24.67 12.35 62.52
C GLY A 5 25.97 13.15 62.81
N ILE A 6 26.41 14.01 61.89
CA ILE A 6 26.86 15.43 62.10
C ILE A 6 27.61 15.97 60.86
N GLU A 7 27.21 17.21 60.53
CA GLU A 7 27.59 18.16 59.49
C GLU A 7 28.83 18.99 59.91
N LEU A 8 29.60 19.57 58.97
CA LEU A 8 30.00 21.00 58.99
C LEU A 8 30.96 21.39 57.86
N ALA A 9 30.89 22.70 57.57
CA ALA A 9 31.19 23.43 56.36
C ALA A 9 32.56 24.18 56.34
N TYR A 10 33.03 24.45 55.11
CA TYR A 10 33.76 25.63 54.59
C TYR A 10 35.10 26.13 55.18
N VAL A 11 36.11 26.39 54.31
CA VAL A 11 36.92 27.64 54.13
C VAL A 11 37.72 27.53 52.78
N VAL A 12 37.36 28.19 51.66
CA VAL A 12 37.76 29.52 51.06
C VAL A 12 39.06 29.59 50.18
N SER A 13 38.86 30.01 48.91
CA SER A 13 39.73 30.76 47.93
C SER A 13 41.04 30.12 47.41
N LEU A 14 41.52 30.32 46.16
CA LEU A 14 41.57 31.46 45.24
C LEU A 14 41.66 30.95 43.78
N ALA A 15 41.05 31.68 42.82
CA ALA A 15 41.47 31.69 41.41
C ALA A 15 42.57 32.77 41.24
N PRO A 16 43.45 32.75 40.21
CA PRO A 16 43.01 33.07 38.84
C PRO A 16 43.80 32.42 37.68
N SER A 17 43.22 32.62 36.48
CA SER A 17 43.84 32.78 35.16
C SER A 17 44.64 31.63 34.54
N PHE A 18 44.12 31.08 33.43
CA PHE A 18 44.74 31.29 32.11
C PHE A 18 43.64 31.22 31.04
N PHE A 19 43.28 32.39 30.53
CA PHE A 19 42.51 32.60 29.30
C PHE A 19 43.51 32.79 28.16
N GLU A 20 43.04 32.54 26.93
CA GLU A 20 43.73 32.62 25.62
C GLU A 20 44.50 31.36 25.19
N ARG A 21 44.27 30.78 24.01
CA ARG A 21 43.83 31.36 22.73
C ARG A 21 43.16 30.29 21.84
N GLU A 22 41.89 30.48 21.53
CA GLU A 22 41.33 29.91 20.31
C GLU A 22 42.00 30.61 19.13
N GLN A 23 42.80 29.87 18.35
CA GLN A 23 43.15 30.30 17.01
C GLN A 23 41.88 30.24 16.15
N THR A 24 41.23 31.37 16.00
CA THR A 24 40.24 31.63 14.95
C THR A 24 40.92 31.51 13.57
N LEU A 25 41.06 30.28 13.08
CA LEU A 25 41.18 30.03 11.65
C LEU A 25 39.84 30.41 11.03
N SER A 26 39.84 31.45 10.19
CA SER A 26 38.66 31.88 9.45
C SER A 26 38.05 30.69 8.71
N VAL A 27 36.97 30.12 9.26
CA VAL A 27 36.21 29.06 8.62
C VAL A 27 35.54 29.70 7.41
N GLY A 28 36.17 29.55 6.24
CA GLY A 28 35.57 29.97 4.98
C GLY A 28 34.20 29.32 4.87
N LYS A 29 33.15 30.15 4.75
CA LYS A 29 31.75 29.72 4.61
C LYS A 29 31.65 28.53 3.65
N ASP A 30 31.08 27.40 4.10
CA ASP A 30 31.02 26.18 3.27
C ASP A 30 30.34 26.50 1.94
N PRO A 31 31.00 26.29 0.78
CA PRO A 31 30.42 26.59 -0.52
C PRO A 31 29.13 25.80 -0.82
N CYS A 32 28.83 24.73 -0.09
CA CYS A 32 27.53 24.04 -0.13
C CYS A 32 26.36 24.90 0.35
N SER A 33 26.63 25.97 1.10
CA SER A 33 25.63 26.94 1.56
C SER A 33 25.57 28.22 0.71
N SER A 34 26.48 28.40 -0.26
CA SER A 34 26.64 29.64 -1.00
C SER A 34 27.22 29.40 -2.40
N TYR A 35 26.35 29.27 -3.40
CA TYR A 35 26.69 29.06 -4.81
C TYR A 35 25.72 29.82 -5.73
N LYS A 36 26.13 30.10 -6.98
CA LYS A 36 25.26 30.64 -8.03
C LYS A 36 24.57 29.50 -8.78
N LYS A 37 23.27 29.59 -8.98
CA LYS A 37 22.53 28.60 -9.80
C LYS A 37 22.72 28.87 -11.29
N LEU A 38 22.85 27.81 -12.06
CA LEU A 38 22.80 27.78 -13.53
C LEU A 38 21.52 27.02 -13.88
N THR A 39 20.56 27.72 -14.50
CA THR A 39 19.17 27.25 -14.64
C THR A 39 18.69 27.26 -16.08
N GLU A 40 19.49 27.82 -16.99
CA GLU A 40 19.09 28.10 -18.36
C GLU A 40 18.83 26.80 -19.13
N SER A 41 17.66 26.68 -19.76
CA SER A 41 17.24 25.46 -20.47
C SER A 41 18.15 25.12 -21.64
N ASP A 42 18.68 26.15 -22.30
CA ASP A 42 19.66 26.00 -23.37
C ASP A 42 21.00 25.45 -22.89
N ARG A 43 21.25 25.32 -21.58
CA ARG A 43 22.48 24.75 -21.03
C ARG A 43 22.46 23.22 -20.99
N GLU A 44 21.33 22.58 -21.25
CA GLU A 44 21.20 21.11 -21.25
C GLU A 44 21.97 20.48 -22.44
N ARG A 45 22.66 19.37 -22.20
CA ARG A 45 23.54 18.72 -23.20
C ARG A 45 22.86 18.26 -24.50
N LYS A 46 21.56 18.05 -24.50
CA LYS A 46 20.72 17.65 -25.65
C LYS A 46 20.15 18.87 -26.38
N PHE A 47 20.37 20.08 -25.89
CA PHE A 47 20.02 21.29 -26.60
C PHE A 47 21.01 21.50 -27.75
N THR A 48 20.61 21.16 -28.97
CA THR A 48 21.49 21.08 -30.17
C THR A 48 21.45 22.33 -31.05
N GLN A 49 20.87 23.44 -30.57
CA GLN A 49 20.91 24.72 -31.29
C GLN A 49 22.03 25.59 -30.73
N ASP A 50 22.78 26.27 -31.60
CA ASP A 50 23.65 27.35 -31.18
C ASP A 50 22.81 28.61 -30.91
N LYS A 51 22.99 29.21 -29.74
CA LYS A 51 22.36 30.47 -29.33
C LYS A 51 23.40 31.57 -29.11
N GLY A 52 24.64 31.35 -29.55
CA GLY A 52 25.75 32.28 -29.36
C GLY A 52 26.17 32.43 -27.91
N LYS A 53 25.90 31.42 -27.05
CA LYS A 53 26.20 31.49 -25.61
C LYS A 53 27.67 31.20 -25.34
N SER A 54 28.20 31.83 -24.30
CA SER A 54 29.58 31.64 -23.86
C SER A 54 29.71 31.82 -22.35
N ASP A 55 30.49 30.96 -21.71
CA ASP A 55 30.82 31.07 -20.29
C ASP A 55 32.13 31.84 -20.03
N ALA A 56 32.70 32.50 -21.04
CA ALA A 56 33.95 33.26 -20.92
C ALA A 56 33.82 34.49 -20.01
N ALA A 57 32.71 35.24 -20.11
CA ALA A 57 32.44 36.41 -19.28
C ALA A 57 31.50 36.12 -18.09
N ASP A 58 30.66 35.09 -18.23
CA ASP A 58 29.56 34.78 -17.31
C ASP A 58 30.03 34.12 -16.01
N LEU A 59 31.16 33.40 -16.06
CA LEU A 59 31.72 32.67 -14.93
C LEU A 59 32.94 33.39 -14.36
N LYS A 60 32.87 33.75 -13.08
CA LYS A 60 33.94 34.42 -12.35
C LYS A 60 34.87 33.42 -11.62
N PRO A 61 36.20 33.68 -11.59
CA PRO A 61 37.16 32.85 -10.86
C PRO A 61 36.79 32.64 -9.39
N LYS A 62 37.15 31.47 -8.84
CA LYS A 62 36.95 31.07 -7.42
C LYS A 62 35.48 31.02 -6.94
N LYS A 63 34.48 31.35 -7.77
CA LYS A 63 33.06 31.21 -7.43
C LYS A 63 32.55 29.78 -7.63
N TRP A 64 31.55 29.39 -6.84
CA TRP A 64 30.90 28.09 -6.90
C TRP A 64 29.54 28.18 -7.59
N TYR A 65 29.25 27.19 -8.42
CA TYR A 65 28.05 27.10 -9.24
C TYR A 65 27.34 25.76 -9.04
N ARG A 66 26.02 25.76 -9.23
CA ARG A 66 25.19 24.55 -9.20
C ARG A 66 24.28 24.53 -10.41
N PHE A 67 24.27 23.43 -11.15
CA PHE A 67 23.26 23.17 -12.17
C PHE A 67 21.95 22.82 -11.47
N THR A 68 20.88 23.54 -11.78
CA THR A 68 19.53 23.26 -11.30
C THR A 68 18.51 23.41 -12.43
N ASP A 69 17.26 23.04 -12.16
CA ASP A 69 16.12 23.31 -13.03
C ASP A 69 16.34 22.78 -14.45
N ASP A 70 16.12 23.58 -15.48
CA ASP A 70 16.20 23.13 -16.87
C ASP A 70 17.62 22.90 -17.38
N ALA A 71 18.63 23.52 -16.76
CA ALA A 71 20.03 23.18 -17.02
C ALA A 71 20.38 21.77 -16.52
N GLY A 72 19.50 21.13 -15.74
CA GLY A 72 19.70 19.81 -15.16
C GLY A 72 20.28 19.86 -13.76
N PHE A 73 20.82 18.74 -13.27
CA PHE A 73 21.21 18.60 -11.86
C PHE A 73 22.72 18.56 -11.62
N LYS A 74 23.51 18.52 -12.69
CA LYS A 74 24.98 18.42 -12.65
C LYS A 74 25.62 18.86 -13.96
N LEU A 75 26.92 19.13 -13.89
CA LEU A 75 27.77 19.23 -15.08
C LEU A 75 27.73 17.89 -15.83
N ALA A 76 27.49 17.94 -17.14
CA ALA A 76 27.39 16.77 -17.99
C ALA A 76 28.73 16.05 -18.09
N ASN A 77 28.72 14.76 -17.83
CA ASN A 77 29.87 13.90 -18.09
C ASN A 77 29.93 13.56 -19.57
N ARG A 78 31.14 13.47 -20.12
CA ARG A 78 31.36 12.86 -21.43
C ARG A 78 31.02 11.37 -21.34
N LEU A 79 30.24 10.87 -22.31
CA LEU A 79 29.79 9.48 -22.33
C LEU A 79 30.93 8.54 -22.76
N LYS A 80 31.68 8.89 -23.81
CA LYS A 80 32.90 8.19 -24.22
C LYS A 80 34.05 9.19 -24.37
N LYS A 81 35.22 8.87 -23.80
CA LYS A 81 36.36 9.81 -23.64
C LYS A 81 36.80 10.49 -24.95
N ASN A 82 36.76 9.76 -26.07
CA ASN A 82 37.26 10.20 -27.38
C ASN A 82 36.14 10.39 -28.41
N GLU A 83 34.87 10.44 -27.98
CA GLU A 83 33.73 10.68 -28.86
C GLU A 83 33.25 12.12 -28.67
N CYS A 84 33.20 12.87 -29.76
CA CYS A 84 32.72 14.24 -29.80
C CYS A 84 31.20 14.24 -29.82
N VAL A 85 30.59 15.30 -29.32
CA VAL A 85 29.17 15.57 -29.63
C VAL A 85 29.10 16.13 -31.05
N ALA A 86 28.23 15.55 -31.88
CA ALA A 86 28.02 16.03 -33.23
C ALA A 86 27.27 17.36 -33.21
N GLY A 87 27.92 18.43 -33.66
CA GLY A 87 27.32 19.78 -33.75
C GLY A 87 27.34 20.56 -32.42
N PRO A 88 26.71 21.74 -32.40
CA PRO A 88 26.62 22.59 -31.21
C PRO A 88 25.82 21.89 -30.11
N ALA A 89 26.16 22.19 -28.86
CA ALA A 89 25.36 21.74 -27.72
C ALA A 89 25.40 22.77 -26.59
N CYS A 90 24.43 22.65 -25.68
CA CYS A 90 24.24 23.57 -24.57
C CYS A 90 24.28 25.06 -24.95
N GLY A 91 23.70 25.39 -26.12
CA GLY A 91 23.49 26.76 -26.60
C GLY A 91 24.74 27.41 -27.19
N ALA A 92 25.82 26.64 -27.41
CA ALA A 92 27.11 27.12 -27.86
C ALA A 92 27.71 26.21 -28.96
N MET A 93 28.60 26.77 -29.78
CA MET A 93 29.33 26.03 -30.82
C MET A 93 30.27 24.98 -30.25
N TYR A 94 30.88 25.26 -29.10
CA TYR A 94 31.94 24.45 -28.52
C TYR A 94 31.54 23.97 -27.11
N PRO A 95 30.79 22.85 -27.02
CA PRO A 95 30.27 22.36 -25.76
C PRO A 95 31.34 21.72 -24.87
N GLY A 96 31.24 21.96 -23.56
CA GLY A 96 32.17 21.48 -22.54
C GLY A 96 31.61 20.35 -21.69
N PHE A 97 32.31 19.21 -21.66
CA PHE A 97 31.93 18.02 -20.88
C PHE A 97 33.03 17.60 -19.89
N MET A 98 32.61 17.19 -18.70
CA MET A 98 33.53 16.67 -17.68
C MET A 98 33.96 15.24 -17.97
N LEU A 99 35.25 14.94 -17.83
CA LEU A 99 35.78 13.59 -17.94
C LEU A 99 35.70 12.84 -16.61
N GLY A 100 35.20 11.61 -16.68
CA GLY A 100 35.10 10.70 -15.54
C GLY A 100 33.90 10.97 -14.62
N ALA A 101 33.72 10.12 -13.61
CA ALA A 101 32.59 10.20 -12.68
C ALA A 101 32.70 11.36 -11.68
N ASN A 102 31.56 11.85 -11.20
CA ASN A 102 31.47 12.79 -10.07
C ASN A 102 31.92 12.11 -8.76
N PRO A 103 32.40 12.87 -7.74
CA PRO A 103 32.77 12.29 -6.45
C PRO A 103 31.59 11.59 -5.79
N LYS A 104 31.84 10.41 -5.20
CA LYS A 104 30.82 9.64 -4.45
C LYS A 104 30.73 10.05 -2.98
N ASN A 105 31.78 10.57 -2.36
CA ASN A 105 31.77 10.84 -0.93
C ASN A 105 31.36 12.30 -0.66
N ILE A 106 30.42 12.51 0.26
CA ILE A 106 29.98 13.83 0.72
C ILE A 106 31.16 14.58 1.35
N GLY A 107 31.23 15.89 1.16
CA GLY A 107 32.29 16.78 1.68
C GLY A 107 33.57 16.77 0.84
N LYS A 108 33.83 15.71 0.06
CA LYS A 108 35.06 15.58 -0.74
C LYS A 108 35.04 16.52 -1.95
N THR A 109 36.06 17.37 -2.02
CA THR A 109 36.34 18.18 -3.22
C THR A 109 37.37 17.49 -4.09
N VAL A 110 37.08 17.28 -5.37
CA VAL A 110 38.00 16.65 -6.32
C VAL A 110 38.22 17.53 -7.55
N LYS A 111 39.44 17.50 -8.10
CA LYS A 111 39.78 18.18 -9.35
C LYS A 111 39.41 17.28 -10.53
N LYS A 112 38.67 17.81 -11.50
CA LYS A 112 38.23 17.10 -12.72
C LYS A 112 38.61 17.89 -13.95
N LYS A 113 38.86 17.19 -15.06
CA LYS A 113 39.15 17.81 -16.36
C LYS A 113 37.83 17.98 -17.11
N VAL A 114 37.60 19.16 -17.65
CA VAL A 114 36.56 19.43 -18.66
C VAL A 114 37.25 19.62 -19.99
N CYS A 115 36.70 18.99 -21.02
CA CYS A 115 37.14 19.09 -22.41
C CYS A 115 36.03 19.74 -23.23
N PHE A 116 36.39 20.77 -23.98
CA PHE A 116 35.51 21.42 -24.95
C PHE A 116 35.77 20.85 -26.34
N ASP A 117 34.68 20.55 -27.05
CA ASP A 117 34.70 20.02 -28.41
C ASP A 117 34.88 21.13 -29.44
N GLU A 118 35.69 20.88 -30.47
CA GLU A 118 35.86 21.77 -31.62
C GLU A 118 36.08 20.92 -32.87
N GLY A 119 35.07 20.88 -33.75
CA GLY A 119 35.05 19.97 -34.91
C GLY A 119 35.26 18.51 -34.48
N ASN A 120 36.29 17.86 -35.03
CA ASN A 120 36.64 16.47 -34.71
C ASN A 120 37.58 16.33 -33.51
N ASN A 121 37.95 17.44 -32.85
CA ASN A 121 38.81 17.41 -31.67
C ASN A 121 37.99 17.50 -30.39
N CYS A 122 37.76 16.35 -29.74
CA CYS A 122 36.87 16.22 -28.59
C CYS A 122 37.47 16.75 -27.26
N CYS A 123 38.65 17.38 -27.34
CA CYS A 123 39.27 18.08 -26.22
C CYS A 123 40.21 19.19 -26.75
N ALA A 124 39.74 19.97 -27.72
CA ALA A 124 40.52 21.04 -28.33
C ALA A 124 40.97 22.08 -27.30
N LYS A 125 40.06 22.42 -26.37
CA LYS A 125 40.39 23.19 -25.18
C LYS A 125 40.07 22.38 -23.93
N LYS A 126 40.89 22.57 -22.90
CA LYS A 126 40.72 21.87 -21.61
C LYS A 126 40.90 22.81 -20.44
N VAL A 127 40.10 22.58 -19.41
CA VAL A 127 40.18 23.30 -18.13
C VAL A 127 40.05 22.30 -16.98
N PHE A 128 40.49 22.72 -15.80
CA PHE A 128 40.31 21.93 -14.60
C PHE A 128 39.31 22.60 -13.66
N VAL A 129 38.29 21.85 -13.27
CA VAL A 129 37.23 22.28 -12.36
C VAL A 129 37.40 21.59 -11.02
N LYS A 130 36.94 22.22 -9.93
CA LYS A 130 36.75 21.53 -8.65
C LYS A 130 35.28 21.16 -8.50
N VAL A 131 34.99 19.93 -8.09
CA VAL A 131 33.64 19.46 -7.80
C VAL A 131 33.57 18.94 -6.38
N LYS A 132 32.54 19.36 -5.63
CA LYS A 132 32.25 18.93 -4.26
C LYS A 132 30.84 18.32 -4.20
N ARG A 133 30.70 17.16 -3.55
CA ARG A 133 29.38 16.59 -3.20
C ARG A 133 28.96 17.16 -1.85
N CYS A 134 27.83 17.83 -1.81
CA CYS A 134 27.31 18.50 -0.63
C CYS A 134 26.38 17.59 0.18
N PRO A 135 26.08 17.95 1.44
CA PRO A 135 24.92 17.41 2.16
C PRO A 135 23.65 17.54 1.28
N GLN A 136 22.65 16.67 1.47
CA GLN A 136 21.46 16.55 0.60
C GLN A 136 21.73 16.13 -0.86
N ASP A 137 22.88 15.48 -1.11
CA ASP A 137 23.20 14.80 -2.36
C ASP A 137 23.13 15.67 -3.64
N PHE A 138 23.71 16.87 -3.58
CA PHE A 138 23.91 17.69 -4.78
C PHE A 138 25.38 18.01 -5.02
N LEU A 139 25.68 18.43 -6.25
CA LEU A 139 27.03 18.73 -6.69
C LEU A 139 27.17 20.23 -6.96
N ILE A 140 28.26 20.79 -6.46
CA ILE A 140 28.67 22.15 -6.78
C ILE A 140 30.02 22.14 -7.46
N TYR A 141 30.25 23.15 -8.31
CA TYR A 141 31.39 23.24 -9.18
C TYR A 141 32.05 24.61 -9.06
N GLN A 142 33.35 24.63 -8.79
CA GLN A 142 34.16 25.83 -9.01
C GLN A 142 34.59 25.81 -10.48
N LEU A 143 33.83 26.51 -11.31
CA LEU A 143 34.03 26.59 -12.76
C LEU A 143 34.88 27.83 -13.08
N PRO A 144 36.06 27.68 -13.71
CA PRO A 144 36.78 28.82 -14.26
C PRO A 144 36.03 29.37 -15.48
N ALA A 145 36.32 30.62 -15.85
CA ALA A 145 35.90 31.18 -17.14
C ALA A 145 36.25 30.21 -18.28
N ALA A 146 35.32 30.04 -19.22
CA ALA A 146 35.59 29.26 -20.42
C ALA A 146 36.60 30.02 -21.32
N PRO A 147 37.27 29.34 -22.27
CA PRO A 147 38.06 30.02 -23.29
C PRO A 147 37.23 31.07 -24.06
N SER A 148 37.89 32.10 -24.58
CA SER A 148 37.23 33.12 -25.42
C SER A 148 36.58 32.48 -26.66
N GLY A 149 35.39 32.94 -27.02
CA GLY A 149 34.58 32.37 -28.09
C GLY A 149 33.32 31.68 -27.57
N SER A 150 32.65 30.89 -28.41
CA SER A 150 31.37 30.23 -28.11
C SER A 150 31.60 28.91 -27.33
N TYR A 151 32.26 28.98 -26.17
CA TYR A 151 32.53 27.84 -25.28
C TYR A 151 31.63 27.88 -24.04
N ARG A 152 30.93 26.78 -23.75
CA ARG A 152 29.97 26.71 -22.63
C ARG A 152 29.97 25.36 -21.92
N TYR A 153 29.84 25.35 -20.60
CA TYR A 153 29.74 24.12 -19.80
C TYR A 153 28.31 23.56 -19.89
N CYS A 154 28.18 22.32 -20.36
CA CYS A 154 26.87 21.69 -20.53
C CYS A 154 26.37 21.05 -19.23
N GLY A 155 25.09 21.23 -18.93
CA GLY A 155 24.38 20.54 -17.87
C GLY A 155 23.73 19.23 -18.33
N SER A 156 23.35 18.38 -17.38
CA SER A 156 22.68 17.10 -17.65
C SER A 156 21.45 16.97 -16.77
N LYS A 157 20.29 16.76 -17.39
CA LYS A 157 19.10 16.30 -16.67
C LYS A 157 19.31 14.88 -16.15
N ARG A 158 18.51 14.47 -15.15
CA ARG A 158 18.45 13.05 -14.74
C ARG A 158 18.03 12.26 -15.97
N ARG A 159 18.62 11.08 -16.16
CA ARG A 159 18.03 10.14 -17.12
C ARG A 159 16.66 9.81 -16.57
N GLU A 160 15.61 10.31 -17.21
CA GLU A 160 14.28 9.76 -17.03
C GLU A 160 14.40 8.32 -17.51
N LYS A 161 14.38 7.38 -16.57
CA LYS A 161 14.10 5.98 -16.88
C LYS A 161 12.75 6.01 -17.59
N PRO A 162 12.54 5.29 -18.72
CA PRO A 162 11.21 5.18 -19.29
C PRO A 162 10.26 4.81 -18.16
N SER A 163 9.23 5.63 -17.94
CA SER A 163 8.22 5.33 -16.94
C SER A 163 7.62 3.98 -17.31
N GLU A 164 7.79 2.98 -16.46
CA GLU A 164 6.74 1.99 -16.29
C GLU A 164 5.42 2.76 -16.22
N ALA A 165 4.39 2.29 -16.91
CA ALA A 165 3.04 2.85 -16.76
C ALA A 165 2.76 3.07 -15.26
N PRO A 166 1.96 4.10 -14.89
CA PRO A 166 1.50 4.19 -13.50
C PRO A 166 1.02 2.81 -13.05
N PRO A 167 1.38 2.36 -11.83
CA PRO A 167 1.02 1.01 -11.38
C PRO A 167 -0.47 0.81 -11.65
N ILE A 168 -0.79 -0.24 -12.41
CA ILE A 168 -2.18 -0.57 -12.72
C ILE A 168 -2.87 -0.83 -11.37
N ASN A 169 -3.77 0.06 -10.97
CA ASN A 169 -4.52 -0.11 -9.74
C ASN A 169 -5.61 -1.17 -9.98
N ILE A 170 -5.26 -2.43 -9.75
CA ILE A 170 -6.17 -3.55 -9.94
C ILE A 170 -7.44 -3.34 -9.11
N GLY A 171 -8.59 -3.49 -9.77
CA GLY A 171 -9.91 -3.35 -9.20
C GLY A 171 -10.52 -1.95 -9.23
N GLU A 172 -9.79 -0.91 -9.66
CA GLU A 172 -10.35 0.45 -9.78
C GLU A 172 -11.24 0.62 -11.01
N ASP A 173 -10.89 -0.06 -12.11
CA ASP A 173 -11.65 -0.01 -13.36
C ASP A 173 -11.98 -1.40 -13.91
N LYS A 174 -12.90 -1.43 -14.87
CA LYS A 174 -13.47 -2.66 -15.44
C LYS A 174 -12.47 -3.43 -16.31
N ASP A 175 -11.49 -2.75 -16.88
CA ASP A 175 -10.49 -3.33 -17.79
C ASP A 175 -9.32 -3.95 -17.01
N HIS A 176 -9.14 -3.54 -15.75
CA HIS A 176 -8.14 -4.10 -14.83
C HIS A 176 -8.77 -4.68 -13.54
N PRO A 177 -9.70 -5.65 -13.63
CA PRO A 177 -10.37 -6.20 -12.46
C PRO A 177 -9.42 -7.06 -11.61
N GLY A 178 -9.60 -7.04 -10.29
CA GLY A 178 -8.95 -8.01 -9.42
C GLY A 178 -9.59 -9.39 -9.52
N LYS A 179 -8.82 -10.46 -9.29
CA LYS A 179 -9.44 -11.80 -9.18
C LYS A 179 -10.41 -11.87 -7.99
N SER A 180 -10.04 -11.23 -6.88
CA SER A 180 -10.82 -11.10 -5.65
C SER A 180 -10.39 -9.84 -4.89
N CYS A 181 -11.13 -9.48 -3.84
CA CYS A 181 -10.74 -8.39 -2.95
C CYS A 181 -9.39 -8.62 -2.27
N LYS A 182 -8.98 -9.88 -2.07
CA LYS A 182 -7.67 -10.25 -1.51
C LYS A 182 -6.52 -9.85 -2.43
N VAL A 183 -6.63 -10.19 -3.72
CA VAL A 183 -5.63 -9.77 -4.73
C VAL A 183 -5.54 -8.25 -4.80
N ILE A 184 -6.67 -7.55 -4.73
CA ILE A 184 -6.71 -6.08 -4.69
C ILE A 184 -5.97 -5.56 -3.44
N LYS A 185 -6.20 -6.17 -2.26
CA LYS A 185 -5.55 -5.75 -1.01
C LYS A 185 -4.04 -5.93 -1.04
N GLU A 186 -3.57 -7.04 -1.60
CA GLU A 186 -2.14 -7.36 -1.69
C GLU A 186 -1.39 -6.36 -2.57
N GLN A 187 -2.06 -5.81 -3.58
CA GLN A 187 -1.47 -4.84 -4.51
C GLN A 187 -1.67 -3.39 -4.09
N ASN A 188 -2.77 -3.09 -3.39
CA ASN A 188 -3.04 -1.78 -2.81
C ASN A 188 -3.27 -1.91 -1.30
N SER A 189 -2.18 -2.07 -0.56
CA SER A 189 -2.21 -2.28 0.89
C SER A 189 -2.84 -1.11 1.67
N HIS A 190 -2.83 0.10 1.09
CA HIS A 190 -3.43 1.31 1.66
C HIS A 190 -4.87 1.55 1.18
N GLY A 191 -5.40 0.71 0.30
CA GLY A 191 -6.79 0.76 -0.15
C GLY A 191 -7.77 0.45 0.98
N GLY A 192 -8.80 1.28 1.10
CA GLY A 192 -9.88 1.14 2.10
C GLY A 192 -11.05 0.27 1.61
N SER A 193 -12.04 0.06 2.47
CA SER A 193 -13.24 -0.69 2.09
C SER A 193 -14.08 0.07 1.06
N GLY A 194 -14.70 -0.65 0.12
CA GLY A 194 -15.46 0.01 -0.96
C GLY A 194 -15.83 -0.91 -2.11
N LEU A 195 -16.32 -0.30 -3.19
CA LEU A 195 -16.67 -1.03 -4.41
C LEU A 195 -15.45 -1.14 -5.33
N TYR A 196 -15.20 -2.37 -5.78
CA TYR A 196 -14.13 -2.68 -6.72
C TYR A 196 -14.65 -3.56 -7.86
N TRP A 197 -13.93 -3.54 -8.97
CA TRP A 197 -14.12 -4.46 -10.09
C TRP A 197 -13.40 -5.78 -9.84
N ILE A 198 -14.13 -6.88 -9.93
CA ILE A 198 -13.57 -8.23 -9.81
C ILE A 198 -13.92 -9.11 -11.00
N ASN A 199 -13.08 -10.10 -11.26
CA ASN A 199 -13.30 -11.16 -12.25
C ASN A 199 -12.76 -12.52 -11.76
N PRO A 200 -13.49 -13.22 -10.87
CA PRO A 200 -13.05 -14.49 -10.31
C PRO A 200 -12.88 -15.60 -11.36
N SER A 201 -13.69 -15.57 -12.41
CA SER A 201 -13.86 -16.67 -13.37
C SER A 201 -13.22 -16.45 -14.74
N GLY A 202 -12.53 -15.33 -14.96
CA GLY A 202 -12.03 -14.93 -16.29
C GLY A 202 -13.13 -14.57 -17.31
N GLY A 203 -14.36 -14.34 -16.85
CA GLY A 203 -15.49 -13.94 -17.67
C GLY A 203 -15.64 -12.42 -17.75
N LYS A 204 -16.88 -11.91 -17.72
CA LYS A 204 -17.14 -10.47 -17.63
C LYS A 204 -16.88 -9.98 -16.21
N ALA A 205 -16.06 -8.94 -16.09
CA ALA A 205 -15.84 -8.24 -14.82
C ALA A 205 -17.14 -7.60 -14.31
N PHE A 206 -17.30 -7.57 -12.98
CA PHE A 206 -18.44 -6.97 -12.29
C PHE A 206 -18.00 -6.32 -10.97
N ARG A 207 -18.85 -5.46 -10.40
CA ARG A 207 -18.56 -4.81 -9.12
C ARG A 207 -18.91 -5.70 -7.93
N ALA A 208 -18.04 -5.70 -6.92
CA ALA A 208 -18.28 -6.30 -5.62
C ALA A 208 -17.83 -5.35 -4.50
N TYR A 209 -18.43 -5.49 -3.32
CA TYR A 209 -17.96 -4.79 -2.13
C TYR A 209 -16.79 -5.54 -1.51
N CYS A 210 -15.69 -4.83 -1.29
CA CYS A 210 -14.52 -5.32 -0.59
C CYS A 210 -14.45 -4.68 0.80
N ASP A 211 -14.38 -5.52 1.83
CA ASP A 211 -13.95 -5.11 3.16
C ASP A 211 -12.42 -5.29 3.24
N GLN A 212 -11.72 -4.16 3.30
CA GLN A 212 -10.26 -4.08 3.28
C GLN A 212 -9.65 -3.79 4.65
N GLU A 213 -10.44 -3.88 5.71
CA GLU A 213 -10.05 -3.46 7.06
C GLU A 213 -10.23 -4.58 8.09
N THR A 214 -11.36 -5.28 8.06
CA THR A 214 -11.70 -6.29 9.07
C THR A 214 -10.77 -7.50 8.96
N ASP A 215 -10.18 -7.93 10.09
CA ASP A 215 -9.29 -9.11 10.16
C ASP A 215 -8.18 -9.12 9.08
N GLY A 216 -7.60 -7.96 8.77
CA GLY A 216 -6.54 -7.80 7.77
C GLY A 216 -7.04 -7.51 6.34
N GLY A 217 -8.36 -7.49 6.10
CA GLY A 217 -8.96 -7.13 4.82
C GLY A 217 -8.91 -8.24 3.77
N GLY A 218 -9.17 -7.87 2.52
CA GLY A 218 -9.24 -8.78 1.38
C GLY A 218 -10.58 -9.51 1.22
N TRP A 219 -11.59 -9.14 2.00
CA TRP A 219 -12.86 -9.85 2.08
C TRP A 219 -13.84 -9.40 0.99
N THR A 220 -14.26 -10.33 0.14
CA THR A 220 -15.26 -10.09 -0.91
C THR A 220 -16.65 -10.40 -0.39
N LEU A 221 -17.57 -9.43 -0.36
CA LEU A 221 -18.95 -9.66 0.04
C LEU A 221 -19.67 -10.55 -0.98
N VAL A 222 -20.10 -11.73 -0.57
CA VAL A 222 -20.77 -12.71 -1.44
C VAL A 222 -22.23 -12.95 -1.07
N TYR A 223 -22.65 -12.62 0.15
CA TYR A 223 -24.02 -12.82 0.59
C TYR A 223 -24.44 -11.77 1.61
N SER A 224 -25.67 -11.26 1.47
CA SER A 224 -26.38 -10.42 2.43
C SER A 224 -27.81 -10.93 2.55
N TYR A 225 -28.25 -11.19 3.78
CA TYR A 225 -29.57 -11.75 4.07
C TYR A 225 -30.21 -11.11 5.30
N THR A 226 -31.54 -11.21 5.34
CA THR A 226 -32.36 -10.93 6.52
C THR A 226 -33.21 -12.16 6.85
N PHE A 227 -34.17 -12.02 7.76
CA PHE A 227 -35.01 -13.09 8.27
C PHE A 227 -36.48 -12.85 7.90
N THR A 228 -37.22 -13.90 7.57
CA THR A 228 -38.66 -13.79 7.26
C THR A 228 -39.52 -13.53 8.50
N ASN A 229 -39.11 -14.01 9.69
CA ASN A 229 -39.86 -13.84 10.93
C ASN A 229 -38.92 -13.66 12.14
N TYR A 230 -38.09 -12.62 12.11
CA TYR A 230 -37.17 -12.32 13.22
C TYR A 230 -37.83 -12.14 14.60
N PRO A 231 -39.00 -11.46 14.75
CA PRO A 231 -39.65 -11.32 16.05
C PRO A 231 -40.01 -12.66 16.70
N ASN A 232 -40.33 -13.67 15.89
CA ASN A 232 -40.61 -15.04 16.34
C ASN A 232 -39.51 -15.98 15.83
N PHE A 233 -38.27 -15.74 16.28
CA PHE A 233 -37.07 -16.34 15.68
C PHE A 233 -37.07 -17.88 15.63
N ALA A 234 -37.70 -18.54 16.61
CA ALA A 234 -37.77 -20.01 16.71
C ALA A 234 -39.01 -20.62 16.02
N ASP A 235 -39.79 -19.81 15.30
CA ASP A 235 -40.99 -20.26 14.63
C ASP A 235 -40.64 -20.93 13.28
N GLY A 236 -41.38 -21.97 12.92
CA GLY A 236 -41.20 -22.71 11.65
C GLY A 236 -41.40 -21.86 10.39
N SER A 237 -42.02 -20.68 10.52
CA SER A 237 -42.14 -19.70 9.43
C SER A 237 -40.90 -18.80 9.25
N ASN A 238 -39.87 -18.95 10.10
CA ASN A 238 -38.64 -18.18 10.01
C ASN A 238 -37.60 -18.88 9.11
N ALA A 239 -37.00 -18.13 8.20
CA ALA A 239 -35.94 -18.56 7.29
C ALA A 239 -35.04 -17.35 6.96
N VAL A 240 -33.85 -17.60 6.41
CA VAL A 240 -33.05 -16.51 5.84
C VAL A 240 -33.55 -16.16 4.44
N THR A 241 -33.53 -14.88 4.06
CA THR A 241 -33.98 -14.44 2.73
C THR A 241 -33.15 -13.26 2.19
N PRO A 242 -32.81 -13.25 0.88
CA PRO A 242 -32.96 -14.36 -0.08
C PRO A 242 -31.97 -15.49 0.22
N ARG A 243 -32.09 -16.65 -0.44
CA ARG A 243 -31.09 -17.73 -0.32
C ARG A 243 -30.05 -17.69 -1.44
N PRO A 244 -28.79 -18.12 -1.22
CA PRO A 244 -27.82 -18.29 -2.29
C PRO A 244 -28.19 -19.42 -3.24
N SER A 245 -27.55 -19.45 -4.41
CA SER A 245 -27.68 -20.55 -5.37
C SER A 245 -26.84 -21.79 -5.01
N TRP A 246 -26.58 -22.02 -3.71
CA TRP A 246 -25.91 -23.22 -3.21
C TRP A 246 -26.87 -24.43 -3.28
N PRO A 247 -26.38 -25.68 -3.20
CA PRO A 247 -27.23 -26.86 -3.39
C PRO A 247 -28.02 -27.17 -2.10
N ALA A 248 -28.99 -26.32 -1.78
CA ALA A 248 -29.98 -26.53 -0.73
C ALA A 248 -31.40 -26.55 -1.32
N GLU A 249 -32.27 -27.37 -0.74
CA GLU A 249 -33.71 -27.36 -0.96
C GLU A 249 -34.35 -26.14 -0.29
N GLY A 250 -35.62 -25.87 -0.58
CA GLY A 250 -36.37 -24.78 0.04
C GLY A 250 -36.98 -23.80 -0.95
N GLU A 251 -38.13 -23.26 -0.58
CA GLU A 251 -38.94 -22.37 -1.42
C GLU A 251 -38.50 -20.91 -1.36
N ILE A 252 -37.61 -20.53 -0.43
CA ILE A 252 -37.10 -19.16 -0.38
C ILE A 252 -36.45 -18.81 -1.73
N PRO A 253 -36.71 -17.61 -2.29
CA PRO A 253 -36.17 -17.22 -3.59
C PRO A 253 -34.64 -17.25 -3.64
N ILE A 254 -34.09 -17.88 -4.67
CA ILE A 254 -32.66 -17.86 -4.98
C ILE A 254 -32.27 -16.47 -5.48
N SER A 255 -31.20 -15.92 -4.93
CA SER A 255 -30.54 -14.72 -5.47
C SER A 255 -29.23 -15.07 -6.15
N THR A 256 -29.00 -14.44 -7.31
CA THR A 256 -27.70 -14.39 -8.00
C THR A 256 -27.23 -12.93 -8.20
N LYS A 257 -27.89 -11.98 -7.52
CA LYS A 257 -27.56 -10.56 -7.54
C LYS A 257 -26.47 -10.27 -6.51
N VAL A 258 -25.31 -9.81 -7.00
CA VAL A 258 -24.17 -9.45 -6.16
C VAL A 258 -24.54 -8.30 -5.21
N PRO A 259 -24.45 -8.49 -3.88
CA PRO A 259 -24.65 -7.41 -2.93
C PRO A 259 -23.49 -6.39 -3.01
N LEU A 260 -23.81 -5.11 -3.15
CA LEU A 260 -22.82 -4.01 -3.27
C LEU A 260 -22.58 -3.27 -1.95
N LYS A 261 -23.26 -3.67 -0.88
CA LYS A 261 -23.08 -3.18 0.49
C LYS A 261 -23.72 -4.18 1.45
N GLU A 262 -23.31 -4.18 2.71
CA GLU A 262 -23.79 -5.13 3.73
C GLU A 262 -25.32 -5.15 3.88
N THR A 263 -25.99 -4.00 3.70
CA THR A 263 -27.45 -3.87 3.81
C THR A 263 -28.23 -4.12 2.50
N GLN A 264 -27.55 -4.39 1.38
CA GLN A 264 -28.20 -4.72 0.13
C GLN A 264 -28.35 -6.24 0.02
N LEU A 265 -29.55 -6.73 0.32
CA LEU A 265 -29.86 -8.16 0.28
C LEU A 265 -29.59 -8.76 -1.11
N GLY A 266 -29.01 -9.95 -1.12
CA GLY A 266 -28.63 -10.65 -2.35
C GLY A 266 -27.47 -11.59 -2.14
N ALA A 267 -27.29 -12.50 -3.10
CA ALA A 267 -26.18 -13.43 -3.11
C ALA A 267 -25.49 -13.41 -4.47
N MET A 268 -24.16 -13.38 -4.46
CA MET A 268 -23.35 -13.70 -5.63
C MET A 268 -23.60 -15.16 -6.02
N ASN A 269 -23.64 -15.44 -7.32
CA ASN A 269 -23.78 -16.81 -7.82
C ASN A 269 -22.75 -17.74 -7.16
N PHE A 270 -23.23 -18.80 -6.52
CA PHE A 270 -22.44 -19.70 -5.68
C PHE A 270 -21.23 -20.31 -6.42
N LYS A 271 -21.35 -20.52 -7.75
CA LYS A 271 -20.24 -21.05 -8.56
C LYS A 271 -18.96 -20.21 -8.53
N PHE A 272 -19.06 -18.92 -8.16
CA PHE A 272 -17.90 -18.03 -8.05
C PHE A 272 -17.22 -18.08 -6.69
N TRP A 273 -17.89 -18.61 -5.65
CA TRP A 273 -17.40 -18.54 -4.27
C TRP A 273 -16.05 -19.23 -4.12
N LYS A 274 -15.90 -20.45 -4.67
CA LYS A 274 -14.63 -21.19 -4.64
C LYS A 274 -13.49 -20.49 -5.39
N GLN A 275 -13.82 -19.70 -6.41
CA GLN A 275 -12.83 -19.01 -7.24
C GLN A 275 -12.30 -17.74 -6.58
N ILE A 276 -13.05 -17.18 -5.62
CA ILE A 276 -12.64 -16.05 -4.80
C ILE A 276 -11.61 -16.50 -3.76
N GLY A 277 -11.90 -17.60 -3.06
CA GLY A 277 -11.01 -18.13 -2.03
C GLY A 277 -11.64 -19.23 -1.19
N ASN A 278 -10.99 -19.54 -0.07
CA ASN A 278 -11.31 -20.65 0.83
C ASN A 278 -11.25 -20.25 2.31
N GLU A 279 -11.16 -18.95 2.60
CA GLU A 279 -11.46 -18.40 3.91
C GLU A 279 -12.80 -17.68 3.83
N PHE A 280 -13.61 -17.77 4.88
CA PHE A 280 -14.86 -17.03 4.94
C PHE A 280 -15.03 -16.29 6.26
N MET A 281 -15.75 -15.18 6.21
CA MET A 281 -16.11 -14.37 7.37
C MET A 281 -17.62 -14.21 7.40
N VAL A 282 -18.22 -14.39 8.57
CA VAL A 282 -19.64 -14.11 8.81
C VAL A 282 -19.73 -12.89 9.70
N LYS A 283 -20.39 -11.85 9.21
CA LYS A 283 -20.83 -10.73 10.03
C LYS A 283 -22.33 -10.85 10.26
N SER A 284 -22.77 -10.58 11.47
CA SER A 284 -24.20 -10.47 11.79
C SER A 284 -24.38 -9.38 12.83
N ASN A 285 -25.50 -8.67 12.79
CA ASN A 285 -25.85 -7.75 13.86
C ASN A 285 -26.64 -8.43 14.99
N ILE A 286 -26.86 -9.75 14.91
CA ILE A 286 -27.52 -10.53 15.97
C ILE A 286 -26.65 -11.64 16.57
N ASN A 287 -25.46 -11.90 16.02
CA ASN A 287 -24.51 -12.90 16.53
C ASN A 287 -23.05 -12.42 16.32
N HIS A 288 -22.09 -12.99 17.07
CA HIS A 288 -20.68 -12.62 16.95
C HIS A 288 -20.16 -12.79 15.52
N TRP A 289 -19.26 -11.89 15.14
CA TRP A 289 -18.58 -12.00 13.87
C TRP A 289 -17.49 -13.06 13.99
N ILE A 290 -17.39 -13.93 13.00
CA ILE A 290 -16.41 -15.00 12.95
C ILE A 290 -15.63 -14.96 11.65
N ALA A 291 -14.38 -15.37 11.70
CA ALA A 291 -13.56 -15.68 10.54
C ALA A 291 -13.14 -17.15 10.61
N CYS A 292 -13.26 -17.86 9.51
CA CYS A 292 -13.06 -19.30 9.40
C CYS A 292 -12.11 -19.63 8.26
N LYS A 293 -11.20 -20.56 8.52
CA LYS A 293 -10.41 -21.26 7.52
C LYS A 293 -10.97 -22.66 7.31
N GLU A 294 -11.07 -23.07 6.06
CA GLU A 294 -11.52 -24.42 5.71
C GLU A 294 -10.50 -25.48 6.16
N GLY A 295 -11.04 -26.62 6.58
CA GLY A 295 -10.27 -27.82 6.93
C GLY A 295 -10.66 -28.96 6.01
N ILE A 296 -11.23 -30.03 6.59
CA ILE A 296 -11.86 -31.09 5.78
C ILE A 296 -13.18 -30.59 5.16
N GLY A 297 -13.89 -29.75 5.92
CA GLY A 297 -15.13 -29.09 5.51
C GLY A 297 -14.85 -27.79 4.75
N SER A 298 -15.81 -27.41 3.92
CA SER A 298 -15.73 -26.23 3.04
C SER A 298 -17.10 -25.61 2.84
N LEU A 299 -17.21 -24.30 3.09
CA LEU A 299 -18.44 -23.56 2.83
C LEU A 299 -18.58 -23.31 1.32
N VAL A 300 -17.47 -23.01 0.65
CA VAL A 300 -17.49 -22.63 -0.77
C VAL A 300 -17.64 -23.83 -1.71
N ASP A 301 -17.35 -25.04 -1.23
CA ASP A 301 -17.62 -26.32 -1.92
C ASP A 301 -18.86 -27.03 -1.37
N TYR A 302 -19.57 -26.44 -0.39
CA TYR A 302 -20.74 -27.04 0.25
C TYR A 302 -20.47 -28.45 0.81
N LYS A 303 -19.38 -28.60 1.56
CA LYS A 303 -18.84 -29.87 2.01
C LYS A 303 -18.76 -29.92 3.53
N ALA A 304 -19.35 -30.96 4.13
CA ALA A 304 -19.27 -31.20 5.56
C ALA A 304 -17.84 -31.55 6.02
N GLY A 305 -17.51 -31.18 7.26
CA GLY A 305 -16.23 -31.51 7.89
C GLY A 305 -15.70 -30.39 8.79
N SER A 306 -14.45 -30.55 9.23
CA SER A 306 -13.82 -29.61 10.17
C SER A 306 -13.56 -28.23 9.56
N LEU A 307 -13.64 -27.22 10.40
CA LEU A 307 -13.27 -25.82 10.18
C LEU A 307 -12.36 -25.33 11.30
N SER A 308 -11.59 -24.27 11.04
CA SER A 308 -10.87 -23.52 12.06
C SER A 308 -11.42 -22.10 12.11
N CYS A 309 -12.29 -21.80 13.06
CA CYS A 309 -12.87 -20.47 13.23
C CYS A 309 -12.40 -19.77 14.50
N LYS A 310 -12.47 -18.44 14.46
CA LYS A 310 -12.27 -17.55 15.60
C LYS A 310 -13.34 -16.47 15.62
N VAL A 311 -13.71 -15.99 16.80
CA VAL A 311 -14.49 -14.76 16.96
C VAL A 311 -13.58 -13.57 16.67
N ILE A 312 -14.04 -12.66 15.80
CA ILE A 312 -13.33 -11.43 15.43
C ILE A 312 -14.02 -10.17 15.95
N LYS A 313 -15.30 -10.27 16.36
CA LYS A 313 -16.02 -9.18 17.04
C LYS A 313 -17.18 -9.73 17.87
N ASN A 314 -17.26 -9.31 19.13
CA ASN A 314 -18.37 -9.63 20.00
C ASN A 314 -19.57 -8.72 19.73
N ILE A 315 -20.69 -9.30 19.30
CA ILE A 315 -21.98 -8.62 19.13
C ILE A 315 -22.94 -8.92 20.28
N ALA A 316 -23.12 -10.20 20.63
CA ALA A 316 -23.88 -10.59 21.82
C ALA A 316 -23.06 -10.36 23.11
N THR A 317 -23.75 -10.28 24.25
CA THR A 317 -23.12 -10.11 25.58
C THR A 317 -22.70 -11.44 26.21
N VAL A 318 -23.06 -12.57 25.62
CA VAL A 318 -22.80 -13.93 26.10
C VAL A 318 -21.88 -14.69 25.16
N CYS A 319 -21.11 -15.64 25.68
CA CYS A 319 -20.27 -16.57 24.91
C CYS A 319 -19.17 -15.94 24.00
N PRO A 320 -18.41 -14.93 24.45
CA PRO A 320 -17.52 -14.11 23.60
C PRO A 320 -16.35 -14.85 22.93
N ASN A 321 -16.03 -16.08 23.35
CA ASN A 321 -14.90 -16.86 22.85
C ASN A 321 -15.32 -18.21 22.25
N VAL A 322 -16.62 -18.38 21.98
CA VAL A 322 -17.14 -19.59 21.34
C VAL A 322 -17.17 -19.36 19.82
N ALA A 323 -16.54 -20.25 19.07
CA ALA A 323 -16.55 -20.24 17.61
C ALA A 323 -16.85 -21.66 17.09
N PRO A 324 -17.56 -21.79 15.96
CA PRO A 324 -17.81 -23.11 15.37
C PRO A 324 -16.51 -23.74 14.87
N ASP A 325 -16.47 -25.06 14.78
CA ASP A 325 -15.31 -25.85 14.34
C ASP A 325 -15.68 -26.95 13.33
N GLU A 326 -16.93 -26.98 12.89
CA GLU A 326 -17.43 -27.94 11.92
C GLU A 326 -18.50 -27.29 11.03
N ILE A 327 -18.52 -27.65 9.76
CA ILE A 327 -19.67 -27.40 8.86
C ILE A 327 -20.42 -28.71 8.63
N ARG A 328 -21.75 -28.65 8.69
CA ARG A 328 -22.65 -29.76 8.37
C ARG A 328 -23.64 -29.34 7.31
N ILE A 329 -24.01 -30.29 6.46
CA ILE A 329 -25.02 -30.10 5.40
C ILE A 329 -26.33 -30.78 5.78
N LEU A 330 -26.23 -31.92 6.46
CA LEU A 330 -27.34 -32.63 7.05
C LEU A 330 -27.09 -32.77 8.55
N THR A 331 -28.15 -32.63 9.32
CA THR A 331 -28.14 -32.68 10.77
C THR A 331 -29.30 -33.57 11.23
N LYS A 332 -29.30 -34.03 12.48
CA LYS A 332 -30.44 -34.82 12.98
C LYS A 332 -31.69 -33.94 13.12
N GLU A 333 -31.46 -32.64 13.27
CA GLU A 333 -32.46 -31.60 13.37
C GLU A 333 -33.11 -31.24 12.03
N SER A 334 -32.53 -31.64 10.90
CA SER A 334 -33.04 -31.30 9.57
C SER A 334 -33.55 -32.53 8.83
N SER A 335 -34.81 -32.50 8.41
CA SER A 335 -35.46 -33.57 7.65
C SER A 335 -34.88 -33.74 6.24
N SER A 336 -34.27 -32.69 5.69
CA SER A 336 -33.56 -32.68 4.41
C SER A 336 -32.43 -31.63 4.41
N ASN A 337 -31.81 -31.38 3.27
CA ASN A 337 -30.77 -30.36 3.12
C ASN A 337 -31.39 -28.99 2.79
N TYR A 338 -31.75 -28.21 3.80
CA TYR A 338 -32.28 -26.85 3.63
C TYR A 338 -31.26 -25.73 3.85
N GLY A 339 -29.99 -26.06 4.08
CA GLY A 339 -28.91 -25.09 4.21
C GLY A 339 -27.76 -25.60 5.08
N PRO A 340 -26.59 -24.96 4.99
CA PRO A 340 -25.45 -25.37 5.79
C PRO A 340 -25.62 -24.93 7.25
N HIS A 341 -25.09 -25.74 8.16
CA HIS A 341 -24.94 -25.42 9.56
C HIS A 341 -23.46 -25.25 9.90
N LEU A 342 -23.14 -24.28 10.75
CA LEU A 342 -21.88 -24.23 11.47
C LEU A 342 -22.11 -24.76 12.88
N TYR A 343 -21.34 -25.77 13.26
CA TYR A 343 -21.46 -26.50 14.52
C TYR A 343 -20.32 -26.15 15.45
N TYR A 344 -20.61 -26.12 16.75
CA TYR A 344 -19.60 -26.09 17.81
C TYR A 344 -19.51 -27.49 18.44
N SER A 345 -18.59 -28.31 17.95
CA SER A 345 -18.47 -29.73 18.33
C SER A 345 -18.29 -29.96 19.84
N LYS A 346 -17.67 -28.99 20.52
CA LYS A 346 -17.39 -28.98 21.96
C LYS A 346 -18.59 -28.54 22.82
N SER A 347 -19.73 -28.22 22.22
CA SER A 347 -20.93 -27.88 22.96
C SER A 347 -21.37 -29.04 23.87
N THR A 348 -21.83 -28.70 25.08
CA THR A 348 -22.31 -29.66 26.08
C THR A 348 -23.77 -30.06 25.86
N THR A 349 -24.49 -29.38 24.96
CA THR A 349 -25.87 -29.68 24.61
C THR A 349 -25.93 -30.64 23.43
N GLU A 350 -27.04 -31.37 23.29
CA GLU A 350 -27.28 -32.26 22.15
C GLU A 350 -27.34 -31.46 20.84
N LEU A 351 -28.00 -30.30 20.86
CA LEU A 351 -28.04 -29.36 19.75
C LEU A 351 -26.78 -28.49 19.79
N LYS A 352 -26.03 -28.46 18.68
CA LYS A 352 -24.69 -27.82 18.63
C LYS A 352 -24.57 -26.71 17.58
N THR A 353 -25.69 -26.34 16.99
CA THR A 353 -25.75 -25.35 15.91
C THR A 353 -25.39 -23.96 16.43
N TYR A 354 -24.41 -23.34 15.77
CA TYR A 354 -23.96 -21.96 15.99
C TYR A 354 -24.56 -21.02 14.94
N TYR A 355 -24.44 -21.38 13.66
CA TYR A 355 -25.15 -20.76 12.56
C TYR A 355 -25.96 -21.80 11.79
N TYR A 356 -27.16 -21.46 11.33
CA TYR A 356 -27.92 -22.24 10.36
C TYR A 356 -28.67 -21.30 9.42
N TRP A 357 -28.42 -21.46 8.13
CA TRP A 357 -29.09 -20.70 7.07
C TRP A 357 -30.25 -21.51 6.49
N GLU A 358 -31.31 -21.67 7.28
CA GLU A 358 -32.58 -22.29 6.87
C GLU A 358 -33.18 -21.56 5.67
N SER A 359 -33.57 -22.30 4.65
CA SER A 359 -34.08 -21.75 3.38
C SER A 359 -35.48 -22.24 3.01
N SER A 360 -36.21 -22.76 3.99
CA SER A 360 -37.62 -23.08 3.94
C SER A 360 -38.36 -22.61 5.18
N THR A 361 -39.60 -22.19 4.99
CA THR A 361 -40.59 -21.83 6.01
C THR A 361 -41.65 -22.93 6.19
N GLN A 362 -41.42 -24.10 5.59
CA GLN A 362 -42.38 -25.21 5.51
C GLN A 362 -41.93 -26.45 6.27
N THR A 363 -40.76 -26.42 6.91
CA THR A 363 -40.12 -27.58 7.55
C THR A 363 -40.42 -27.70 9.03
N GLY A 364 -40.89 -26.61 9.66
CA GLY A 364 -40.98 -26.50 11.12
C GLY A 364 -39.63 -26.16 11.79
N ASN A 365 -38.54 -26.10 11.02
CA ASN A 365 -37.24 -25.63 11.47
C ASN A 365 -37.14 -24.11 11.40
N TRP A 366 -36.07 -23.56 11.98
CA TRP A 366 -35.78 -22.13 11.98
C TRP A 366 -34.28 -21.89 11.80
N PRO A 367 -33.84 -20.73 11.27
CA PRO A 367 -32.44 -20.37 11.17
C PRO A 367 -31.85 -20.18 12.57
N THR A 368 -30.55 -20.44 12.72
CA THR A 368 -29.86 -20.33 14.02
C THR A 368 -28.78 -19.27 13.95
N HIS A 369 -28.75 -18.39 14.95
CA HIS A 369 -27.72 -17.36 15.13
C HIS A 369 -27.28 -17.32 16.60
N ASP A 370 -26.86 -18.47 17.12
CA ASP A 370 -26.56 -18.64 18.54
C ASP A 370 -25.06 -18.46 18.84
N PRO A 371 -24.64 -17.40 19.56
CA PRO A 371 -23.24 -17.19 19.94
C PRO A 371 -22.66 -18.29 20.83
N CYS A 372 -23.50 -19.12 21.46
CA CYS A 372 -23.07 -20.16 22.36
C CYS A 372 -22.91 -21.54 21.68
N GLY A 373 -23.33 -21.69 20.43
CA GLY A 373 -23.28 -22.98 19.72
C GLY A 373 -24.14 -24.07 20.37
N LYS A 374 -25.32 -23.70 20.89
CA LYS A 374 -26.25 -24.59 21.60
C LYS A 374 -27.60 -24.71 20.90
N ASN A 375 -27.72 -24.17 19.69
CA ASN A 375 -28.99 -23.97 18.99
C ASN A 375 -30.05 -23.24 19.85
N GLY A 376 -29.61 -22.34 20.73
CA GLY A 376 -30.47 -21.58 21.63
C GLY A 376 -30.92 -20.22 21.07
N LEU A 377 -31.67 -19.47 21.88
CA LEU A 377 -32.17 -18.13 21.55
C LEU A 377 -31.35 -17.02 22.20
N PHE A 378 -30.02 -17.15 22.14
CA PHE A 378 -29.04 -16.20 22.67
C PHE A 378 -28.58 -15.14 21.64
N HIS A 379 -29.17 -15.13 20.44
CA HIS A 379 -29.01 -14.02 19.50
C HIS A 379 -29.46 -12.70 20.13
N VAL A 380 -28.88 -11.59 19.68
CA VAL A 380 -29.34 -10.25 20.09
C VAL A 380 -30.76 -10.04 19.57
N ARG A 381 -31.68 -9.60 20.45
CA ARG A 381 -33.11 -9.38 20.15
C ARG A 381 -33.39 -7.89 19.90
N ASN A 382 -34.57 -7.60 19.35
CA ASN A 382 -35.05 -6.23 19.10
C ASN A 382 -34.10 -5.37 18.24
N VAL A 383 -33.34 -6.01 17.34
CA VAL A 383 -32.42 -5.32 16.43
C VAL A 383 -33.19 -4.72 15.27
N VAL A 384 -32.97 -3.42 15.01
CA VAL A 384 -33.48 -2.75 13.82
C VAL A 384 -32.73 -3.28 12.59
N ASN A 385 -33.47 -3.72 11.57
CA ASN A 385 -32.93 -4.33 10.35
C ASN A 385 -32.00 -5.52 10.64
N PRO A 386 -32.50 -6.63 11.22
CA PRO A 386 -31.69 -7.80 11.53
C PRO A 386 -31.16 -8.43 10.24
N HIS A 387 -29.85 -8.63 10.15
CA HIS A 387 -29.20 -9.16 8.96
C HIS A 387 -27.89 -9.88 9.26
N GLY A 388 -27.41 -10.59 8.24
CA GLY A 388 -26.05 -11.11 8.23
C GLY A 388 -25.45 -11.09 6.84
N ASN A 389 -24.14 -11.27 6.82
CA ASN A 389 -23.31 -11.19 5.64
C ASN A 389 -22.30 -12.33 5.65
N ILE A 390 -22.01 -12.86 4.46
CA ILE A 390 -20.88 -13.76 4.25
C ILE A 390 -19.91 -13.09 3.29
N PHE A 391 -18.64 -13.13 3.66
CA PHE A 391 -17.51 -12.68 2.85
C PHE A 391 -16.55 -13.83 2.60
N ILE A 392 -15.83 -13.79 1.48
CA ILE A 392 -14.83 -14.81 1.10
C ILE A 392 -13.52 -14.13 0.70
N ARG A 393 -12.38 -14.75 1.03
CA ARG A 393 -11.05 -14.33 0.56
C ARG A 393 -10.10 -15.50 0.31
#